data_AF-A0A952NJ07-F1
#
_entry.id   AF-A0A952NJ07-F1
#
_cell.length_a   1.000
_cell.length_b   1.000
_cell.length_c   1.000
_cell.angle_alpha   90.00
_cell.angle_beta   90.00
_cell.angle_gamma   90.00
#
_symmetry.space_group_name_H-M   'P 1'
#
loop_
_entity.id
_entity.type
_entity.pdbx_description
1 polymer ?
#
loop_
_entity_poly.entity_id
_entity_poly.type
_entity_poly.pdbx_seq_one_letter_code
_entity_poly.pdbx_strand_id
1 'polypeptide(L)' 'MDAEDFNKDRFLEDLGKQIAKVRKSKGYSQDRVCLEAGLSRGALSKIESGRVEPKISTLALIAITIGVPLAKLTGIEIR' A
#
# COMPACT_ATOMS: atom_id res chain seq x y z
N MET A 1 -7.21 15.09 -19.21
CA MET A 1 -7.86 14.22 -18.20
C MET A 1 -8.35 15.17 -17.15
N ASP A 2 -9.63 15.51 -17.23
CA ASP A 2 -10.25 16.42 -16.27
C ASP A 2 -10.44 15.68 -14.94
N ALA A 3 -10.53 16.39 -13.82
CA ALA A 3 -10.68 15.80 -12.49
C ALA A 3 -11.92 14.88 -12.35
N GLU A 4 -12.84 14.94 -13.32
CA GLU A 4 -14.06 14.12 -13.41
C GLU A 4 -13.79 12.66 -13.84
N ASP A 5 -12.63 12.34 -14.43
CA ASP A 5 -12.28 10.98 -14.87
C ASP A 5 -11.56 10.13 -13.80
N PHE A 6 -11.25 10.70 -12.64
CA PHE A 6 -10.51 9.97 -11.59
C PHE A 6 -11.35 8.85 -10.97
N ASN A 7 -11.02 7.60 -11.30
CA ASN A 7 -11.60 6.44 -10.67
C ASN A 7 -10.83 6.07 -9.38
N LYS A 8 -11.38 6.48 -8.24
CA LYS A 8 -10.80 6.22 -6.91
C LYS A 8 -10.62 4.73 -6.62
N ASP A 9 -11.59 3.89 -6.97
CA ASP A 9 -11.53 2.46 -6.66
C ASP A 9 -10.39 1.78 -7.44
N ARG A 10 -10.27 2.09 -8.73
CA ARG A 10 -9.17 1.61 -9.57
C ARG A 10 -7.81 2.09 -9.05
N PHE A 11 -7.72 3.37 -8.66
CA PHE A 11 -6.51 3.92 -8.05
C PHE A 11 -6.12 3.17 -6.77
N LEU A 12 -7.07 2.91 -5.88
CA LEU A 12 -6.81 2.17 -4.64
C LEU A 12 -6.42 0.71 -4.89
N GLU A 13 -7.02 0.05 -5.88
CA GLU A 13 -6.62 -1.29 -6.30
C GLU A 13 -5.17 -1.33 -6.81
N ASP A 14 -4.80 -0.38 -7.67
CA ASP A 14 -3.46 -0.33 -8.25
C ASP A 14 -2.41 0.04 -7.18
N LEU A 15 -2.75 0.93 -6.26
CA LEU A 15 -1.92 1.24 -5.07
C LEU A 15 -1.73 -0.01 -4.20
N GLY A 16 -2.81 -0.74 -3.90
CA GLY A 16 -2.76 -1.97 -3.10
C GLY A 16 -1.88 -3.05 -3.72
N LYS A 17 -2.01 -3.26 -5.04
CA LYS A 17 -1.17 -4.18 -5.81
C LYS A 17 0.30 -3.79 -5.76
N GLN A 18 0.61 -2.50 -5.88
CA GLN A 18 1.99 -1.99 -5.78
C GLN A 18 2.59 -2.23 -4.40
N ILE A 19 1.84 -1.94 -3.32
CA ILE A 19 2.27 -2.20 -1.94
C ILE A 19 2.58 -3.70 -1.75
N ALA A 20 1.67 -4.57 -2.19
CA ALA A 20 1.85 -6.02 -2.10
C ALA A 20 3.06 -6.50 -2.90
N LYS A 21 3.29 -5.94 -4.10
CA LYS A 21 4.44 -6.24 -4.95
C LYS A 21 5.75 -5.87 -4.27
N VAL A 22 5.85 -4.64 -3.75
CA VAL A 22 7.06 -4.16 -3.06
C VAL A 22 7.33 -5.00 -1.82
N ARG A 23 6.32 -5.27 -0.99
CA ARG A 23 6.44 -6.13 0.19
C ARG A 23 6.98 -7.51 -0.17
N LYS A 24 6.38 -8.17 -1.16
CA LYS A 24 6.83 -9.50 -1.64
C LYS A 24 8.26 -9.46 -2.18
N SER A 25 8.62 -8.42 -2.94
CA SER A 25 10.00 -8.26 -3.48
C SER A 25 11.07 -8.12 -2.40
N LYS A 26 10.68 -7.68 -1.20
CA LYS A 26 11.54 -7.56 -0.02
C LYS A 26 11.52 -8.81 0.88
N GLY A 27 10.78 -9.86 0.49
CA GLY A 27 10.68 -11.10 1.26
C GLY A 27 9.81 -10.99 2.52
N TYR A 28 8.95 -9.97 2.63
CA TYR A 28 8.08 -9.79 3.79
C TYR A 28 6.75 -10.51 3.59
N SER A 29 6.32 -11.30 4.59
CA SER A 29 4.93 -11.73 4.69
C SER A 29 4.06 -10.58 5.22
N GLN A 30 2.74 -10.65 5.02
CA GLN A 30 1.82 -9.69 5.63
C GLN A 30 1.89 -9.78 7.18
N ASP A 31 2.04 -10.97 7.77
CA ASP A 31 2.15 -11.14 9.24
C ASP A 31 3.38 -10.46 9.79
N ARG A 32 4.51 -10.59 9.10
CA ARG A 32 5.77 -9.94 9.48
C ARG A 32 5.62 -8.43 9.48
N VAL A 33 5.04 -7.84 8.42
CA VAL A 33 4.79 -6.39 8.38
C VAL A 33 3.83 -5.99 9.48
N CYS A 34 2.75 -6.74 9.72
CA CYS A 34 1.78 -6.40 10.76
C CYS A 34 2.40 -6.39 12.16
N LEU A 35 3.22 -7.40 12.46
CA LEU A 35 3.93 -7.51 13.72
C LEU A 35 4.93 -6.36 13.92
N GLU A 36 5.76 -6.09 12.92
CA GLU A 36 6.81 -5.06 12.99
C GLU A 36 6.26 -3.62 12.89
N ALA A 37 5.14 -3.42 12.19
CA ALA A 37 4.50 -2.11 12.01
C ALA A 37 3.41 -1.81 13.05
N GLY A 38 3.04 -2.76 13.93
CA GLY A 38 1.89 -2.59 14.82
C GLY A 38 0.55 -2.43 14.09
N LEU A 39 0.40 -3.07 12.93
CA LEU A 39 -0.83 -3.06 12.13
C LEU A 39 -1.62 -4.36 12.34
N SER A 40 -2.94 -4.31 12.15
CA SER A 40 -3.74 -5.53 12.10
C SER A 40 -3.61 -6.21 10.75
N ARG A 41 -3.66 -7.56 10.75
CA ARG A 41 -3.64 -8.36 9.51
C ARG A 41 -4.79 -8.00 8.57
N GLY A 42 -5.96 -7.73 9.12
CA GLY A 42 -7.14 -7.29 8.37
C GLY A 42 -6.93 -5.93 7.70
N ALA A 43 -6.28 -4.97 8.38
CA ALA A 43 -5.99 -3.67 7.80
C ALA A 43 -5.03 -3.79 6.62
N LEU A 44 -3.89 -4.47 6.78
CA LEU A 44 -2.93 -4.65 5.69
C LEU A 44 -3.54 -5.40 4.49
N SER A 45 -4.36 -6.42 4.75
CA SER A 45 -5.06 -7.16 3.69
C SER A 45 -6.03 -6.27 2.89
N LYS A 46 -6.83 -5.44 3.58
CA LYS A 46 -7.73 -4.49 2.91
C LYS A 46 -6.98 -3.42 2.13
N ILE A 47 -5.85 -2.94 2.63
CA ILE A 47 -4.98 -1.97 1.93
C ILE A 47 -4.44 -2.60 0.63
N GLU A 48 -3.86 -3.80 0.72
CA GLU A 48 -3.26 -4.46 -0.45
C GLU A 48 -4.28 -4.91 -1.49
N SER A 49 -5.56 -5.00 -1.12
CA SER A 49 -6.66 -5.30 -2.04
C SER A 49 -7.43 -4.06 -2.51
N GLY A 50 -7.00 -2.85 -2.12
CA GLY A 50 -7.66 -1.59 -2.49
C GLY A 50 -9.03 -1.37 -1.83
N ARG A 51 -9.41 -2.19 -0.83
CA ARG A 51 -10.72 -2.16 -0.16
C ARG A 51 -10.84 -1.08 0.91
N VAL A 52 -9.74 -0.40 1.26
CA VAL A 52 -9.73 0.72 2.18
C VAL A 52 -8.68 1.73 1.73
N GLU A 53 -8.98 3.01 1.93
CA GLU A 53 -8.02 4.08 1.75
C GLU A 53 -7.09 4.16 2.97
N PRO A 54 -5.79 3.87 2.81
CA PRO A 54 -4.84 4.01 3.90
C PRO A 54 -4.55 5.48 4.19
N LYS A 55 -4.34 5.82 5.47
CA LYS A 55 -3.73 7.12 5.81
C LYS A 55 -2.30 7.16 5.30
N ILE A 56 -1.81 8.36 4.97
CA ILE A 56 -0.41 8.55 4.57
C ILE A 56 0.57 8.07 5.65
N SER A 57 0.20 8.22 6.94
CA SER A 57 0.98 7.71 8.06
C SER A 57 1.07 6.18 8.08
N THR A 58 0.00 5.48 7.69
CA THR A 58 0.01 4.02 7.53
C THR A 58 0.93 3.59 6.40
N LEU A 59 0.90 4.29 5.26
CA LEU A 59 1.82 4.03 4.15
C LEU A 59 3.28 4.27 4.54
N ALA A 60 3.56 5.36 5.26
CA ALA A 60 4.89 5.66 5.77
C ALA A 60 5.39 4.58 6.73
N LEU A 61 4.53 4.09 7.63
CA LEU A 61 4.87 3.02 8.57
C LEU A 61 5.23 1.72 7.84
N ILE A 62 4.42 1.32 6.85
CA ILE A 62 4.70 0.16 5.99
C ILE A 62 6.05 0.34 5.26
N ALA A 63 6.31 1.53 4.71
CA ALA A 63 7.55 1.82 3.99
C ALA A 63 8.80 1.71 4.90
N ILE A 64 8.71 2.26 6.12
CA ILE A 64 9.75 2.17 7.14
C ILE A 64 10.00 0.70 7.53
N THR A 65 8.95 -0.06 7.85
CA THR A 65 9.04 -1.47 8.23
C THR A 65 9.69 -2.33 7.14
N ILE A 66 9.40 -2.05 5.87
CA ILE A 66 9.94 -2.81 4.73
C ILE A 66 11.34 -2.30 4.29
N GLY A 67 11.76 -1.13 4.79
CA GLY A 67 13.04 -0.51 4.44
C GLY A 67 13.09 0.00 3.00
N VAL A 68 12.06 0.76 2.59
CA VAL A 68 12.00 1.41 1.27
C VAL A 68 11.54 2.87 1.39
N PRO A 69 11.94 3.75 0.45
CA PRO A 69 11.36 5.08 0.36
C PRO A 69 9.84 5.00 0.12
N LEU A 70 9.08 5.95 0.69
CA LEU A 70 7.63 6.01 0.48
C LEU A 70 7.27 6.06 -1.01
N ALA A 71 8.01 6.85 -1.81
CA ALA A 71 7.83 6.92 -3.26
C ALA A 71 7.98 5.57 -3.97
N LYS A 72 8.85 4.68 -3.48
CA LYS A 72 8.98 3.32 -4.03
C LYS A 72 7.77 2.47 -3.66
N LEU A 73 7.27 2.61 -2.43
CA LEU A 73 6.08 1.89 -1.96
C LEU A 73 4.83 2.30 -2.75
N THR A 74 4.68 3.59 -3.09
CA THR A 74 3.47 4.15 -3.72
C THR A 74 3.64 4.43 -5.21
N GLY A 75 4.73 3.95 -5.83
CA GLY A 75 5.06 4.25 -7.22
C GLY A 75 4.08 3.64 -8.21
N ILE A 76 3.00 4.35 -8.50
CA ILE A 76 2.00 4.07 -9.53
C ILE A 76 1.75 5.32 -10.37
N GLU A 77 1.36 5.13 -11.62
CA GLU A 77 0.96 6.23 -12.50
C GLU A 77 -0.53 6.54 -12.33
N ILE A 78 -0.87 7.82 -12.25
CA ILE A 78 -2.26 8.27 -12.29
C ILE A 78 -2.64 8.35 -13.77
N ARG A 79 -3.66 7.60 -14.17
CA ARG A 79 -4.18 7.51 -15.54
C ARG A 79 -5.62 7.97 -15.60
#